data_AF-P26631-F1
#
_entry.id   AF-P26631-F1
#
_cell.length_a   1.000
_cell.length_b   1.000
_cell.length_c   1.000
_cell.angle_alpha   90.00
_cell.angle_beta   90.00
_cell.angle_gamma   90.00
#
_symmetry.space_group_name_H-M   'P 1'
#
loop_
_entity.id
_entity.type
_entity.pdbx_description
1 polymer ?
#
loop_
_entity_poly.entity_id
_entity_poly.type
_entity_poly.pdbx_seq_one_letter_code
_entity_poly.pdbx_strand_id
1 'polypeptide(L)' 'VSYTDCTSGQNYCLCGGNFCGDGKHCEMDGSENKCVDGEGTPKRQTSGPSDFEEFSLDDIEQ' A
#
# COMPACT_ATOMS: atom_id res chain seq x y z
N VAL A 1 0.86 7.25 -8.85
CA VAL A 1 0.69 6.30 -7.73
C VAL A 1 0.61 4.92 -8.34
N SER A 2 1.48 4.00 -7.93
CA SER A 2 1.46 2.62 -8.39
C SER A 2 0.81 1.75 -7.32
N TYR A 3 -0.34 1.16 -7.63
CA TYR A 3 -0.98 0.21 -6.73
C TYR A 3 -0.28 -1.14 -6.82
N THR A 4 -0.09 -1.78 -5.68
CA THR A 4 0.60 -3.07 -5.55
C THR A 4 -0.29 -4.04 -4.79
N ASP A 5 0.01 -5.33 -4.84
CA ASP A 5 -0.86 -6.39 -4.26
C ASP A 5 -1.16 -6.18 -2.78
N CYS A 6 -2.43 -6.25 -2.40
CA CYS A 6 -2.88 -6.11 -1.02
C CYS A 6 -2.26 -7.16 -0.09
N THR A 7 -2.16 -6.85 1.20
CA THR A 7 -2.25 -7.87 2.27
C THR A 7 -3.67 -7.92 2.84
N SER A 8 -4.03 -9.03 3.50
CA SER A 8 -5.38 -9.22 4.06
C SER A 8 -5.82 -8.06 4.97
N GLY A 9 -7.05 -7.58 4.79
CA GLY A 9 -7.65 -6.45 5.51
C GLY A 9 -7.29 -5.06 4.96
N GLN A 10 -6.49 -4.97 3.88
CA GLN A 10 -6.10 -3.68 3.31
C GLN A 10 -7.04 -3.17 2.22
N ASN A 11 -6.99 -1.86 2.00
CA ASN A 11 -7.54 -1.17 0.83
C ASN A 11 -6.49 -0.26 0.16
N TYR A 12 -6.89 0.42 -0.91
CA TYR A 12 -6.02 1.18 -1.81
C TYR A 12 -4.87 0.33 -2.38
N CYS A 13 -5.15 -0.89 -2.80
CA CYS A 13 -4.17 -1.86 -3.30
C CYS A 13 -4.80 -2.82 -4.33
N LEU A 14 -4.00 -3.67 -4.97
CA LEU A 14 -4.48 -4.67 -5.93
C LEU A 14 -4.94 -5.94 -5.19
N CYS A 15 -6.21 -6.27 -5.27
CA CYS A 15 -6.82 -7.47 -4.72
C CYS A 15 -7.25 -8.39 -5.87
N GLY A 16 -6.56 -9.51 -6.06
CA GLY A 16 -6.83 -10.42 -7.18
C GLY A 16 -6.60 -9.76 -8.55
N GLY A 17 -5.63 -8.85 -8.64
CA GLY A 17 -5.33 -8.09 -9.86
C GLY A 17 -6.21 -6.87 -10.11
N ASN A 18 -7.24 -6.61 -9.30
CA ASN A 18 -8.11 -5.45 -9.43
C ASN A 18 -7.92 -4.47 -8.26
N PHE A 19 -8.12 -3.18 -8.52
CA PHE A 19 -8.01 -2.16 -7.48
C PHE A 19 -9.14 -2.27 -6.44
N CYS A 20 -8.76 -2.39 -5.16
CA CYS A 20 -9.67 -2.39 -4.01
C CYS A 20 -9.58 -1.04 -3.30
N GLY A 21 -10.62 -0.22 -3.42
CA GLY A 21 -10.62 1.19 -3.01
C GLY A 21 -11.30 1.48 -1.68
N ASP A 22 -11.76 2.72 -1.53
CA ASP A 22 -12.45 3.22 -0.35
C ASP A 22 -13.74 2.44 -0.04
N GLY A 23 -14.07 2.31 1.25
CA GLY A 23 -15.26 1.57 1.71
C GLY A 23 -15.22 0.06 1.41
N LYS A 24 -14.09 -0.46 0.96
CA LYS A 24 -13.83 -1.89 0.74
C LYS A 24 -12.57 -2.33 1.48
N HIS A 25 -12.39 -3.65 1.62
CA HIS A 25 -11.15 -4.29 2.05
C HIS A 25 -10.90 -5.58 1.26
N CYS A 26 -9.62 -5.95 1.14
CA CYS A 26 -9.20 -7.18 0.47
C CYS A 26 -9.09 -8.34 1.46
N GLU A 27 -9.81 -9.43 1.21
CA GLU A 27 -9.72 -10.68 1.96
C GLU A 27 -8.93 -11.73 1.16
N MET A 28 -7.93 -12.33 1.81
CA MET A 28 -7.13 -13.40 1.23
C MET A 28 -7.73 -14.76 1.59
N ASP A 29 -8.48 -15.36 0.66
CA ASP A 29 -9.26 -16.58 0.91
C ASP A 29 -8.62 -17.85 0.34
N GLY A 30 -7.27 -17.93 0.37
CA GLY A 30 -6.43 -19.08 -0.03
C GLY A 30 -6.46 -19.48 -1.52
N SER A 31 -7.60 -19.31 -2.19
CA SER A 31 -7.90 -19.69 -3.58
C SER A 31 -7.94 -18.46 -4.48
N GLU A 32 -8.55 -17.38 -4.00
CA GLU A 32 -8.65 -16.11 -4.71
C GLU A 32 -8.78 -14.97 -3.70
N ASN A 33 -8.12 -13.85 -3.98
CA ASN A 33 -8.24 -12.64 -3.17
C ASN A 33 -9.51 -11.89 -3.58
N LYS A 34 -10.36 -11.55 -2.61
CA LYS A 34 -11.67 -10.93 -2.84
C LYS A 34 -11.70 -9.52 -2.27
N CYS A 35 -12.12 -8.54 -3.06
CA CYS A 35 -12.38 -7.19 -2.56
C CYS A 35 -13.85 -7.08 -2.16
N VAL A 36 -14.12 -6.96 -0.86
CA VAL A 36 -15.46 -6.95 -0.28
C VAL A 36 -15.79 -5.59 0.32
N ASP A 37 -17.07 -5.26 0.46
CA ASP A 37 -17.51 -4.02 1.11
C ASP A 37 -17.23 -4.08 2.63
N GLY A 38 -16.63 -3.01 3.16
CA GLY A 38 -16.15 -2.95 4.55
C GLY A 38 -15.00 -1.97 4.72
N GLU A 39 -14.75 -1.52 5.95
CA GLU A 39 -13.66 -0.57 6.20
C GLU A 39 -12.30 -1.28 6.21
N GLY A 40 -11.47 -1.00 5.20
CA GLY A 40 -10.10 -1.51 5.08
C GLY A 40 -9.03 -0.53 5.55
N THR A 41 -7.85 -1.06 5.89
CA THR A 41 -6.69 -0.22 6.23
C THR A 41 -5.88 0.13 4.97
N PRO A 42 -5.54 1.40 4.70
CA PRO A 42 -4.77 1.78 3.51
C PRO A 42 -3.44 1.05 3.46
N LYS A 43 -3.13 0.46 2.30
CA LYS A 43 -1.81 -0.15 2.09
C LYS A 43 -0.72 0.90 2.29
N ARG A 44 0.24 0.58 3.16
CA ARG A 44 1.41 1.43 3.37
C ARG A 44 2.17 1.58 2.06
N GLN A 45 2.49 2.81 1.70
CA GLN A 45 3.40 3.06 0.59
C GLN A 45 4.77 2.50 0.95
N THR A 46 5.30 1.65 0.09
CA THR A 46 6.71 1.29 0.15
C THR A 46 7.49 2.55 -0.21
N SER A 47 8.34 3.02 0.71
CA SER A 47 9.31 4.06 0.41
C SER A 47 10.11 3.59 -0.80
N GLY A 48 10.15 4.41 -1.85
CA GLY A 48 11.07 4.19 -2.96
C GLY A 48 12.53 4.19 -2.47
N PRO A 49 13.48 3.78 -3.32
CA PRO A 49 14.88 4.05 -3.02
C PRO A 49 15.02 5.53 -2.67
N SER A 50 15.71 5.82 -1.56
CA SER A 50 16.03 7.21 -1.20
C SER A 50 16.85 7.79 -2.35
N ASP A 51 16.23 8.68 -3.13
CA ASP A 51 16.89 9.42 -4.22
C ASP A 51 17.85 10.50 -3.66
N PHE A 52 17.83 10.69 -2.34
CA PHE A 52 18.74 11.56 -1.62
C PHE A 52 20.03 10.80 -1.33
N GLU A 53 21.16 11.32 -1.83
CA GLU A 53 22.49 10.98 -1.30
C GLU A 53 22.50 11.20 0.22
N GLU A 54 23.35 10.48 0.95
CA GLU A 54 23.46 10.64 2.40
C GLU A 54 23.98 12.05 2.71
N PHE A 55 23.09 12.96 3.13
CA PHE A 55 23.46 14.31 3.53
C PHE A 55 24.03 14.30 4.95
N SER A 56 25.15 14.99 5.14
CA SER A 56 25.71 15.27 6.45
C SER A 56 24.72 16.07 7.29
N LEU A 57 24.59 15.73 8.59
CA LEU A 57 23.71 16.45 9.52
C LEU A 57 24.04 17.96 9.58
N ASP A 58 25.30 18.33 9.35
CA ASP A 58 25.76 19.73 9.28
C ASP A 58 25.07 20.57 8.17
N ASP A 59 24.51 19.94 7.13
CA ASP A 59 23.82 20.64 6.05
C ASP A 59 22.35 20.97 6.36
N ILE A 60 21.77 20.40 7.42
CA ILE A 60 20.35 20.57 7.78
C ILE A 60 20.14 21.73 8.77
N GLU A 61 21.18 22.21 9.45
CA GLU A 61 21.11 23.24 10.51
C GLU A 61 21.64 24.63 10.14
N GLN A 62 21.75 24.99 8.85
CA GLN A 62 22.09 26.37 8.41
C GLN A 62 20.88 27.19 7.98
#